data_AF-A0A1M5HVX7-F1
#
_entry.id   AF-A0A1M5HVX7-F1
#
_cell.length_a   1.000
_cell.length_b   1.000
_cell.length_c   1.000
_cell.angle_alpha   90.00
_cell.angle_beta   90.00
_cell.angle_gamma   90.00
#
_symmetry.space_group_name_H-M   'P 1'
#
loop_
_entity.id
_entity.type
_entity.pdbx_description
1 polymer ?
#
loop_
_entity_poly.entity_id
_entity_poly.type
_entity_poly.pdbx_seq_one_letter_code
_entity_poly.pdbx_strand_id
1 'polypeptide(L)'
;MNKLGLVFLVISGFLFQDISAQSFVGDQSVTQQVLQELNKERSLLSQNLEYRIKEIDSKISNLDESIKNTNSSAEKVDKLLERVRYLEERQEELDKNTISVYKYNYSSAVLNLASMEREIKPLNLFNASREFYATLDQVSNPMHYNGYKEWFGEFKKFVEEEKKGDARLSAVSHILNVTGDLAKGTPFTGMFAGTLFDGIGSFINSLGWGDKKLKKQSTEMLKLTTTVAQFTHDKDLIETEWESINKNLDELKELQVKAMEENFVRLLDLDLKEFKRNFTNETDAKKRTQYILDISKIAENKIVKEKAKNPENWKQDYHDQMVAVQNLKIRFGTITFRILENLKKYEGLIEKYKDDEYLKPKIAKLKSKLDLVRNSFESTFNPQEYIKASNEMYVVE
;
A
#
# COMPACT_ATOMS: atom_id res chain seq x y z
N MET A 1 28.34 71.48 -5.26
CA MET A 1 29.15 70.61 -4.36
C MET A 1 28.48 69.25 -4.27
N ASN A 2 29.20 68.21 -4.69
CA ASN A 2 29.22 66.80 -4.23
C ASN A 2 28.26 66.39 -3.10
N LYS A 3 27.78 65.15 -2.97
CA LYS A 3 27.71 63.89 -3.76
C LYS A 3 26.88 62.91 -2.88
N LEU A 4 26.59 61.71 -3.41
CA LEU A 4 25.98 60.50 -2.80
C LEU A 4 24.44 60.55 -2.72
N GLY A 5 23.65 59.74 -3.43
CA GLY A 5 23.94 58.53 -4.19
C GLY A 5 23.43 57.28 -3.45
N LEU A 6 22.26 56.78 -3.82
CA LEU A 6 22.00 55.35 -3.84
C LEU A 6 20.84 55.05 -4.81
N VAL A 7 21.23 54.48 -5.94
CA VAL A 7 20.35 53.85 -6.93
C VAL A 7 20.09 52.44 -6.41
N PHE A 8 18.85 52.09 -6.08
CA PHE A 8 18.46 50.68 -5.90
C PHE A 8 17.92 50.13 -7.21
N LEU A 9 18.81 49.42 -7.88
CA LEU A 9 18.58 48.58 -9.05
C LEU A 9 17.84 47.32 -8.56
N VAL A 10 16.53 47.22 -8.77
CA VAL A 10 15.82 45.94 -8.58
C VAL A 10 16.05 45.11 -9.83
N ILE A 11 17.10 44.31 -9.77
CA ILE A 11 17.40 43.28 -10.77
C ILE A 11 16.33 42.20 -10.66
N SER A 12 15.57 42.06 -11.74
CA SER A 12 14.79 40.89 -12.09
C SER A 12 15.68 39.64 -12.09
N GLY A 13 15.54 38.81 -11.05
CA GLY A 13 16.11 37.47 -10.98
C GLY A 13 14.98 36.46 -10.93
N PHE A 14 14.72 35.81 -12.07
CA PHE A 14 13.98 34.55 -12.12
C PHE A 14 14.70 33.52 -11.25
N LEU A 15 14.18 33.27 -10.05
CA LEU A 15 14.49 32.06 -9.31
C LEU A 15 13.41 31.03 -9.67
N PHE A 16 13.71 30.21 -10.66
CA PHE A 16 13.18 28.86 -10.72
C PHE A 16 13.62 28.17 -9.43
N GLN A 17 12.73 28.13 -8.43
CA GLN A 17 12.89 27.21 -7.31
C GLN A 17 12.39 25.85 -7.76
N ASP A 18 13.32 24.92 -7.78
CA ASP A 18 13.10 23.49 -7.84
C ASP A 18 11.90 23.10 -6.97
N ILE A 19 10.87 22.55 -7.62
CA ILE A 19 9.86 21.70 -6.98
C ILE A 19 10.61 20.41 -6.60
N SER A 20 11.41 20.52 -5.54
CA SER A 20 11.99 19.39 -4.85
C SER A 20 10.87 18.75 -4.04
N ALA A 21 10.70 17.45 -4.25
CA ALA A 21 9.78 16.59 -3.54
C ALA A 21 9.97 16.76 -2.02
N GLN A 22 9.12 17.58 -1.40
CA GLN A 22 8.97 17.66 0.04
C GLN A 22 7.61 17.12 0.43
N SER A 23 7.64 16.27 1.45
CA SER A 23 6.54 15.77 2.30
C SER A 23 5.80 14.50 1.86
N PHE A 24 6.42 13.34 2.10
CA PHE A 24 5.70 12.10 2.46
C PHE A 24 6.31 11.33 3.65
N VAL A 25 7.17 11.96 4.46
CA VAL A 25 7.81 11.33 5.66
C VAL A 25 7.07 11.69 6.97
N GLY A 26 5.87 12.27 6.90
CA GLY A 26 5.25 12.99 8.04
C GLY A 26 4.16 12.27 8.84
N ASP A 27 3.73 11.07 8.48
CA ASP A 27 2.56 10.43 9.14
C ASP A 27 2.87 9.17 9.94
N GLN A 28 3.91 8.41 9.57
CA GLN A 28 4.41 7.35 10.44
C GLN A 28 4.92 7.88 11.80
N SER A 29 5.22 9.18 11.94
CA SER A 29 5.70 9.76 13.20
C SER A 29 4.61 10.10 14.23
N VAL A 30 3.43 10.56 13.83
CA VAL A 30 2.38 11.00 14.78
C VAL A 30 1.73 9.82 15.48
N THR A 31 1.27 8.82 14.70
CA THR A 31 0.65 7.61 15.26
C THR A 31 1.63 6.88 16.17
N GLN A 32 2.90 6.75 15.75
CA GLN A 32 3.92 6.07 16.53
C GLN A 32 4.27 6.82 17.82
N GLN A 33 4.33 8.17 17.80
CA GLN A 33 4.52 8.97 19.00
C GLN A 33 3.40 8.76 20.01
N VAL A 34 2.14 8.80 19.56
CA VAL A 34 0.99 8.58 20.44
C VAL A 34 0.99 7.15 21.00
N LEU A 35 1.27 6.14 20.17
CA LEU A 35 1.38 4.75 20.61
C LEU A 35 2.50 4.55 21.64
N GLN A 36 3.64 5.23 21.50
CA GLN A 36 4.74 5.18 22.47
C GLN A 36 4.34 5.80 23.82
N GLU A 37 3.65 6.95 23.80
CA GLU A 37 3.14 7.59 25.02
C GLU A 37 2.12 6.71 25.74
N LEU A 38 1.15 6.16 25.01
CA LEU A 38 0.15 5.24 25.55
C LEU A 38 0.80 3.98 26.15
N ASN A 39 1.79 3.40 25.45
CA ASN A 39 2.47 2.21 25.93
C ASN A 39 3.27 2.51 27.22
N LYS A 40 3.88 3.70 27.33
CA LYS A 40 4.58 4.13 28.54
C LYS A 40 3.63 4.28 29.73
N GLU A 41 2.50 4.95 29.53
CA GLU A 41 1.47 5.13 30.57
C GLU A 41 0.92 3.78 31.04
N ARG A 42 0.55 2.91 30.09
CA ARG A 42 0.10 1.54 30.35
C ARG A 42 1.14 0.73 31.11
N SER A 43 2.41 0.80 30.72
CA SER A 43 3.49 0.02 31.37
C SER A 43 3.63 0.37 32.85
N LEU A 44 3.56 1.66 33.19
CA LEU A 44 3.57 2.13 34.57
C LEU A 44 2.35 1.63 35.36
N LEU A 45 1.15 1.72 34.77
CA LEU A 45 -0.08 1.25 35.40
C LEU A 45 -0.04 -0.28 35.63
N SER A 46 0.42 -1.03 34.63
CA SER A 46 0.55 -2.49 34.69
C SER A 46 1.51 -2.93 35.79
N GLN A 47 2.65 -2.26 35.95
CA GLN A 47 3.60 -2.56 37.04
C GLN A 47 2.98 -2.29 38.42
N ASN A 48 2.22 -1.21 38.55
CA ASN A 48 1.54 -0.88 39.81
C ASN A 48 0.50 -1.94 40.17
N LEU A 49 -0.34 -2.35 39.21
CA LEU A 49 -1.35 -3.39 39.39
C LEU A 49 -0.70 -4.74 39.73
N GLU A 50 0.37 -5.13 39.04
CA GLU A 50 1.10 -6.37 39.31
C GLU A 50 1.69 -6.38 40.74
N TYR A 51 2.25 -5.25 41.18
CA TYR A 51 2.76 -5.11 42.54
C TYR A 51 1.64 -5.29 43.58
N ARG A 52 0.49 -4.64 43.38
CA ARG A 52 -0.66 -4.73 44.30
C ARG A 52 -1.23 -6.15 44.35
N ILE A 53 -1.35 -6.83 43.21
CA ILE A 53 -1.79 -8.22 43.15
C ILE A 53 -0.83 -9.12 43.95
N LYS A 54 0.50 -8.97 43.77
CA LYS A 54 1.49 -9.73 44.54
C LYS A 54 1.42 -9.46 46.04
N GLU A 55 1.17 -8.23 46.45
CA GLU A 55 0.98 -7.88 47.86
C GLU A 55 -0.26 -8.59 48.45
N ILE A 56 -1.38 -8.58 47.72
CA ILE A 56 -2.61 -9.27 48.12
C ILE A 56 -2.40 -10.79 48.18
N ASP A 57 -1.73 -11.38 47.19
CA ASP A 57 -1.41 -12.81 47.16
C ASP A 57 -0.55 -13.23 48.38
N SER A 58 0.38 -12.36 48.82
CA SER A 58 1.17 -12.60 50.03
C SER A 58 0.31 -12.55 51.30
N LYS A 59 -0.62 -11.60 51.40
CA LYS A 59 -1.58 -11.51 52.52
C LYS A 59 -2.47 -12.75 52.60
N ILE A 60 -3.00 -13.21 51.45
CA ILE A 60 -3.80 -14.44 51.35
C ILE A 60 -2.98 -15.65 51.79
N SER A 61 -1.73 -15.79 51.32
CA SER A 61 -0.86 -16.91 51.68
C SER A 61 -0.56 -16.96 53.18
N ASN A 62 -0.27 -15.82 53.80
CA ASN A 62 -0.05 -15.71 55.23
C ASN A 62 -1.30 -16.06 56.04
N LEU A 63 -2.48 -15.62 55.57
CA LEU A 63 -3.76 -16.00 56.18
C LEU A 63 -4.04 -17.49 56.05
N ASP A 64 -3.75 -18.11 54.90
CA ASP A 64 -3.94 -19.54 54.67
C ASP A 64 -3.08 -20.38 55.64
N GLU A 65 -1.84 -19.97 55.89
CA GLU A 65 -0.99 -20.59 56.92
C GLU A 65 -1.55 -20.38 58.34
N SER A 66 -1.99 -19.16 58.65
CA SER A 66 -2.56 -18.80 59.95
C SER A 66 -3.88 -19.53 60.26
N ILE A 67 -4.71 -19.80 59.24
CA ILE A 67 -5.95 -20.57 59.35
C ILE A 67 -5.65 -22.05 59.64
N LYS A 68 -4.64 -22.62 58.97
CA LYS A 68 -4.21 -24.01 59.18
C LYS A 68 -3.69 -24.23 60.61
N ASN A 69 -2.99 -23.24 61.16
CA ASN A 69 -2.31 -23.35 62.45
C ASN A 69 -3.18 -22.95 63.67
N THR A 70 -4.34 -22.32 63.47
CA THR A 70 -5.27 -21.98 64.56
C THR A 70 -6.08 -23.22 65.01
N ASN A 71 -6.32 -23.34 66.31
CA ASN A 71 -7.22 -24.35 66.90
C ASN A 71 -8.59 -23.79 67.33
N SER A 72 -8.75 -22.46 67.41
CA SER A 72 -10.01 -21.80 67.74
C SER A 72 -10.95 -21.73 66.53
N SER A 73 -12.16 -22.24 66.68
CA SER A 73 -13.17 -22.19 65.61
C SER A 73 -13.66 -20.76 65.35
N ALA A 74 -13.75 -19.92 66.39
CA ALA A 74 -14.14 -18.51 66.24
C ALA A 74 -13.08 -17.73 65.45
N GLU A 75 -11.79 -17.87 65.81
CA GLU A 75 -10.70 -17.21 65.07
C GLU A 75 -10.57 -17.69 63.62
N LYS A 76 -10.89 -18.97 63.34
CA LYS A 76 -10.92 -19.47 61.96
C LYS A 76 -11.98 -18.75 61.13
N VAL A 77 -13.16 -18.52 61.68
CA VAL A 77 -14.24 -17.82 60.98
C VAL A 77 -13.81 -16.39 60.65
N ASP A 78 -13.23 -15.66 61.61
CA ASP A 78 -12.78 -14.28 61.40
C ASP A 78 -11.69 -14.21 60.31
N LYS A 79 -10.70 -15.11 60.35
CA LYS A 79 -9.64 -15.18 59.33
C LYS A 79 -10.17 -15.57 57.94
N LEU A 80 -11.19 -16.43 57.88
CA LEU A 80 -11.85 -16.78 56.62
C LEU A 80 -12.61 -15.59 56.02
N LEU A 81 -13.27 -14.78 56.84
CA LEU A 81 -13.90 -13.54 56.38
C LEU A 81 -12.86 -12.55 55.84
N GLU A 82 -11.73 -12.39 56.55
CA GLU A 82 -10.64 -11.53 56.07
C GLU A 82 -10.04 -12.04 54.74
N ARG A 83 -9.91 -13.36 54.60
CA ARG A 83 -9.47 -14.00 53.35
C ARG A 83 -10.44 -13.73 52.20
N VAL A 84 -11.75 -13.83 52.44
CA VAL A 84 -12.77 -13.51 51.42
C VAL A 84 -12.62 -12.06 50.96
N ARG A 85 -12.44 -11.12 51.90
CA ARG A 85 -12.19 -9.71 51.57
C ARG A 85 -10.96 -9.54 50.68
N TYR A 86 -9.83 -10.17 51.00
CA TYR A 86 -8.63 -10.06 50.14
C TYR A 86 -8.83 -10.73 48.77
N LEU A 87 -9.64 -11.78 48.67
CA LEU A 87 -9.99 -12.37 47.37
C LEU A 87 -10.85 -11.43 46.53
N GLU A 88 -11.78 -10.70 47.15
CA GLU A 88 -12.58 -9.66 46.48
C GLU A 88 -11.68 -8.50 46.01
N GLU A 89 -10.78 -8.01 46.87
CA GLU A 89 -9.79 -6.98 46.50
C GLU A 89 -8.91 -7.45 45.33
N ARG A 90 -8.46 -8.72 45.36
CA ARG A 90 -7.67 -9.32 44.27
C ARG A 90 -8.46 -9.35 42.97
N GLN A 91 -9.73 -9.74 43.02
CA GLN A 91 -10.58 -9.77 41.84
C GLN A 91 -10.79 -8.36 41.27
N GLU A 92 -10.95 -7.35 42.12
CA GLU A 92 -11.06 -5.95 41.69
C GLU A 92 -9.79 -5.46 40.96
N GLU A 93 -8.60 -5.83 41.46
CA GLU A 93 -7.33 -5.47 40.81
C GLU A 93 -7.11 -6.20 39.49
N LEU A 94 -7.54 -7.47 39.39
CA LEU A 94 -7.54 -8.21 38.11
C LEU A 94 -8.48 -7.57 37.09
N ASP A 95 -9.69 -7.19 37.52
CA ASP A 95 -10.66 -6.51 36.66
C ASP A 95 -10.11 -5.15 36.16
N LYS A 96 -9.44 -4.38 37.02
CA LYS A 96 -8.74 -3.13 36.64
C LYS A 96 -7.66 -3.39 35.59
N ASN A 97 -6.89 -4.46 35.74
CA ASN A 97 -5.86 -4.83 34.78
C ASN A 97 -6.45 -5.20 33.41
N THR A 98 -7.48 -6.05 33.38
CA THR A 98 -8.16 -6.39 32.13
C THR A 98 -8.76 -5.15 31.44
N ILE A 99 -9.39 -4.23 32.19
CA ILE A 99 -9.91 -2.98 31.62
C ILE A 99 -8.76 -2.14 31.02
N SER A 100 -7.63 -2.04 31.73
CA SER A 100 -6.43 -1.33 31.26
C SER A 100 -5.89 -1.91 29.94
N VAL A 101 -5.81 -3.25 29.84
CA VAL A 101 -5.40 -3.94 28.61
C VAL A 101 -6.32 -3.62 27.44
N TYR A 102 -7.64 -3.70 27.64
CA TYR A 102 -8.61 -3.41 26.58
C TYR A 102 -8.62 -1.93 26.18
N LYS A 103 -8.46 -1.01 27.13
CA LYS A 103 -8.29 0.43 26.83
C LYS A 103 -7.13 0.67 25.87
N TYR A 104 -5.96 0.13 26.20
CA TYR A 104 -4.76 0.28 25.38
C TYR A 104 -4.94 -0.41 24.02
N ASN A 105 -5.34 -1.68 24.00
CA ASN A 105 -5.45 -2.44 22.75
C ASN A 105 -6.49 -1.82 21.81
N TYR A 106 -7.64 -1.41 22.32
CA TYR A 106 -8.68 -0.80 21.48
C TYR A 106 -8.27 0.59 20.99
N SER A 107 -7.64 1.40 21.84
CA SER A 107 -7.07 2.68 21.39
C SER A 107 -6.02 2.48 20.31
N SER A 108 -5.11 1.51 20.49
CA SER A 108 -4.13 1.12 19.47
C SER A 108 -4.81 0.74 18.14
N ALA A 109 -5.90 -0.04 18.18
CA ALA A 109 -6.69 -0.37 17.00
C ALA A 109 -7.22 0.88 16.28
N VAL A 110 -7.89 1.77 17.01
CA VAL A 110 -8.46 3.01 16.45
C VAL A 110 -7.38 3.90 15.83
N LEU A 111 -6.23 4.04 16.50
CA LEU A 111 -5.09 4.82 16.02
C LEU A 111 -4.49 4.25 14.74
N ASN A 112 -4.29 2.94 14.69
CA ASN A 112 -3.76 2.27 13.49
C ASN A 112 -4.74 2.38 12.32
N LEU A 113 -6.04 2.21 12.58
CA LEU A 113 -7.08 2.38 11.57
C LEU A 113 -7.12 3.82 11.02
N ALA A 114 -6.97 4.84 11.89
CA ALA A 114 -6.83 6.23 11.46
C ALA A 114 -5.59 6.45 10.57
N SER A 115 -4.45 5.89 10.96
CA SER A 115 -3.20 5.98 10.21
C SER A 115 -3.33 5.40 8.80
N MET A 116 -4.01 4.26 8.67
CA MET A 116 -4.24 3.59 7.39
C MET A 116 -4.98 4.46 6.37
N GLU A 117 -5.89 5.35 6.80
CA GLU A 117 -6.55 6.30 5.89
C GLU A 117 -5.55 7.22 5.19
N ARG A 118 -4.48 7.61 5.88
CA ARG A 118 -3.44 8.48 5.32
C ARG A 118 -2.38 7.69 4.56
N GLU A 119 -2.14 6.43 4.90
CA GLU A 119 -1.18 5.55 4.23
C GLU A 119 -1.73 5.00 2.89
N ILE A 120 -3.01 4.67 2.80
CA ILE A 120 -3.65 4.16 1.57
C ILE A 120 -3.78 5.26 0.50
N LYS A 121 -3.93 6.54 0.90
CA LYS A 121 -4.08 7.66 -0.04
C LYS A 121 -2.89 7.85 -1.02
N PRO A 122 -1.63 7.93 -0.57
CA PRO A 122 -0.49 8.07 -1.48
C PRO A 122 -0.37 6.91 -2.48
N LEU A 123 -0.72 5.67 -2.13
CA LEU A 123 -0.75 4.55 -3.09
C LEU A 123 -1.63 4.87 -4.31
N ASN A 124 -2.77 5.52 -4.08
CA ASN A 124 -3.69 5.92 -5.16
C ASN A 124 -3.17 7.09 -6.01
N LEU A 125 -2.17 7.83 -5.51
CA LEU A 125 -1.68 9.08 -6.07
C LEU A 125 -0.27 8.98 -6.65
N PHE A 126 0.26 7.78 -6.87
CA PHE A 126 1.56 7.57 -7.50
C PHE A 126 1.58 8.07 -8.95
N ASN A 127 1.72 9.38 -9.17
CA ASN A 127 1.87 9.98 -10.49
C ASN A 127 3.10 9.45 -11.22
N ALA A 128 4.17 9.15 -10.49
CA ALA A 128 5.35 8.50 -11.03
C ALA A 128 5.03 7.13 -11.66
N SER A 129 4.07 6.38 -11.08
CA SER A 129 3.65 5.10 -11.66
C SER A 129 2.94 5.30 -13.00
N ARG A 130 2.14 6.38 -13.15
CA ARG A 130 1.48 6.70 -14.43
C ARG A 130 2.50 6.98 -15.53
N GLU A 131 3.55 7.75 -15.25
CA GLU A 131 4.61 8.02 -16.22
C GLU A 131 5.42 6.77 -16.57
N PHE A 132 5.65 5.90 -15.58
CA PHE A 132 6.28 4.60 -15.80
C PHE A 132 5.43 3.73 -16.74
N TYR A 133 4.16 3.49 -16.42
CA TYR A 133 3.26 2.66 -17.24
C TYR A 133 3.04 3.26 -18.64
N ALA A 134 2.91 4.59 -18.77
CA ALA A 134 2.84 5.23 -20.08
C ALA A 134 4.13 5.05 -20.90
N THR A 135 5.30 5.04 -20.25
CA THR A 135 6.58 4.77 -20.93
C THR A 135 6.69 3.28 -21.30
N LEU A 136 6.20 2.39 -20.43
CA LEU A 136 6.15 0.95 -20.65
C LEU A 136 5.31 0.63 -21.91
N ASP A 137 4.12 1.23 -22.02
CA ASP A 137 3.23 1.10 -23.18
C ASP A 137 3.88 1.62 -24.47
N GLN A 138 4.65 2.71 -24.37
CA GLN A 138 5.41 3.25 -25.51
C GLN A 138 6.53 2.33 -26.01
N VAL A 139 7.05 1.44 -25.16
CA VAL A 139 8.05 0.43 -25.54
C VAL A 139 7.37 -0.77 -26.21
N SER A 140 6.18 -1.18 -25.74
CA SER A 140 5.42 -2.30 -26.30
C SER A 140 4.72 -2.01 -27.63
N ASN A 141 4.78 -0.78 -28.15
CA ASN A 141 4.10 -0.43 -29.40
C ASN A 141 5.09 -0.06 -30.52
N PRO A 142 5.20 -0.88 -31.58
CA PRO A 142 6.18 -0.67 -32.64
C PRO A 142 5.90 0.59 -33.48
N MET A 143 4.68 1.16 -33.43
CA MET A 143 4.36 2.44 -34.08
C MET A 143 5.14 3.63 -33.50
N HIS A 144 5.73 3.49 -32.30
CA HIS A 144 6.57 4.52 -31.69
C HIS A 144 8.05 4.44 -32.08
N TYR A 145 8.38 3.66 -33.11
CA TYR A 145 9.74 3.50 -33.62
C TYR A 145 9.85 4.11 -35.02
N ASN A 146 11.00 4.73 -35.29
CA ASN A 146 11.24 5.48 -36.52
C ASN A 146 11.06 4.58 -37.76
N GLY A 147 10.32 5.07 -38.75
CA GLY A 147 10.08 4.38 -40.02
C GLY A 147 9.06 3.23 -39.96
N TYR A 148 8.60 2.82 -38.78
CA TYR A 148 7.64 1.71 -38.66
C TYR A 148 6.27 2.05 -39.23
N LYS A 149 5.73 3.22 -38.89
CA LYS A 149 4.40 3.66 -39.36
C LYS A 149 4.32 3.75 -40.89
N GLU A 150 5.36 4.29 -41.52
CA GLU A 150 5.46 4.42 -42.97
C GLU A 150 5.57 3.04 -43.64
N TRP A 151 6.48 2.19 -43.16
CA TRP A 151 6.65 0.83 -43.65
C TRP A 151 5.37 -0.01 -43.48
N PHE A 152 4.72 0.10 -42.32
CA PHE A 152 3.49 -0.62 -42.04
C PHE A 152 2.36 -0.23 -42.99
N GLY A 153 2.34 1.01 -43.47
CA GLY A 153 1.45 1.46 -44.54
C GLY A 153 1.66 0.70 -45.84
N GLU A 154 2.93 0.51 -46.25
CA GLU A 154 3.28 -0.27 -47.45
C GLU A 154 2.94 -1.75 -47.29
N PHE A 155 3.23 -2.34 -46.13
CA PHE A 155 2.82 -3.71 -45.81
C PHE A 155 1.30 -3.88 -45.88
N LYS A 156 0.53 -2.93 -45.32
CA LYS A 156 -0.94 -2.97 -45.36
C LYS A 156 -1.48 -2.89 -46.79
N LYS A 157 -0.88 -2.06 -47.66
CA LYS A 157 -1.25 -2.00 -49.09
C LYS A 157 -1.03 -3.34 -49.78
N PHE A 158 0.14 -3.95 -49.60
CA PHE A 158 0.45 -5.28 -50.13
C PHE A 158 -0.58 -6.33 -49.70
N VAL A 159 -0.90 -6.39 -48.40
CA VAL A 159 -1.90 -7.33 -47.88
C VAL A 159 -3.27 -7.11 -48.56
N GLU A 160 -3.69 -5.86 -48.75
CA GLU A 160 -4.98 -5.56 -49.37
C GLU A 160 -5.05 -5.85 -50.88
N GLU A 161 -3.93 -5.69 -51.59
CA GLU A 161 -3.81 -5.98 -53.01
C GLU A 161 -3.78 -7.50 -53.27
N GLU A 162 -3.04 -8.25 -52.44
CA GLU A 162 -2.76 -9.67 -52.68
C GLU A 162 -3.71 -10.64 -51.93
N LYS A 163 -4.52 -10.17 -50.97
CA LYS A 163 -5.42 -11.04 -50.19
C LYS A 163 -6.42 -11.88 -51.00
N LYS A 164 -6.76 -11.45 -52.23
CA LYS A 164 -7.70 -12.19 -53.09
C LYS A 164 -7.10 -13.48 -53.65
N GLY A 165 -5.77 -13.55 -53.73
CA GLY A 165 -5.03 -14.71 -54.25
C GLY A 165 -4.43 -15.60 -53.16
N ASP A 166 -4.36 -15.14 -51.91
CA ASP A 166 -3.71 -15.86 -50.80
C ASP A 166 -4.60 -15.89 -49.55
N ALA A 167 -5.04 -17.09 -49.17
CA ALA A 167 -5.86 -17.32 -47.98
C ALA A 167 -5.16 -16.88 -46.66
N ARG A 168 -3.83 -16.93 -46.60
CA ARG A 168 -3.05 -16.47 -45.45
C ARG A 168 -3.07 -14.94 -45.38
N LEU A 169 -2.90 -14.25 -46.49
CA LEU A 169 -3.01 -12.77 -46.54
C LEU A 169 -4.45 -12.30 -46.30
N SER A 170 -5.45 -13.09 -46.68
CA SER A 170 -6.84 -12.84 -46.28
C SER A 170 -7.02 -12.92 -44.76
N ALA A 171 -6.39 -13.89 -44.09
CA ALA A 171 -6.39 -13.97 -42.63
C ALA A 171 -5.65 -12.78 -41.99
N VAL A 172 -4.49 -12.39 -42.53
CA VAL A 172 -3.76 -11.18 -42.08
C VAL A 172 -4.62 -9.93 -42.25
N SER A 173 -5.26 -9.72 -43.40
CA SER A 173 -6.18 -8.59 -43.65
C SER A 173 -7.32 -8.57 -42.63
N HIS A 174 -7.91 -9.73 -42.31
CA HIS A 174 -8.96 -9.81 -41.30
C HIS A 174 -8.43 -9.42 -39.92
N ILE A 175 -7.26 -9.94 -39.52
CA ILE A 175 -6.60 -9.56 -38.26
C ILE A 175 -6.37 -8.04 -38.22
N LEU A 176 -5.75 -7.45 -39.24
CA LEU A 176 -5.45 -6.02 -39.30
C LEU A 176 -6.72 -5.12 -39.27
N ASN A 177 -7.85 -5.62 -39.75
CA ASN A 177 -9.13 -4.90 -39.73
C ASN A 177 -9.85 -5.05 -38.38
N VAL A 178 -9.78 -6.23 -37.75
CA VAL A 178 -10.39 -6.50 -36.43
C VAL A 178 -9.60 -5.84 -35.30
N THR A 179 -8.28 -5.83 -35.39
CA THR A 179 -7.40 -5.29 -34.36
C THR A 179 -7.41 -3.76 -34.30
N GLY A 180 -7.98 -3.07 -35.30
CA GLY A 180 -7.96 -1.62 -35.40
C GLY A 180 -6.54 -1.06 -35.47
N ASP A 181 -6.42 0.25 -35.68
CA ASP A 181 -5.15 0.97 -35.72
C ASP A 181 -4.19 0.47 -34.63
N LEU A 182 -3.08 -0.18 -35.02
CA LEU A 182 -2.08 -0.79 -34.12
C LEU A 182 -1.56 0.20 -33.06
N ALA A 183 -1.71 1.50 -33.32
CA ALA A 183 -1.47 2.56 -32.36
C ALA A 183 -2.31 2.46 -31.07
N LYS A 184 -3.40 1.69 -31.04
CA LYS A 184 -4.32 1.53 -29.89
C LYS A 184 -3.98 0.35 -28.97
N GLY A 185 -2.82 -0.29 -29.15
CA GLY A 185 -2.31 -1.25 -28.17
C GLY A 185 -2.71 -2.71 -28.40
N THR A 186 -3.14 -3.09 -29.61
CA THR A 186 -3.43 -4.49 -29.91
C THR A 186 -2.13 -5.28 -30.00
N PRO A 187 -1.94 -6.32 -29.16
CA PRO A 187 -0.64 -6.93 -29.01
C PRO A 187 -0.23 -7.71 -30.27
N PHE A 188 1.03 -7.56 -30.69
CA PHE A 188 1.73 -8.46 -31.60
C PHE A 188 2.05 -9.81 -30.92
N THR A 189 1.29 -10.19 -29.90
CA THR A 189 1.53 -11.35 -29.04
C THR A 189 0.31 -12.27 -29.05
N GLY A 190 0.51 -13.53 -28.67
CA GLY A 190 -0.57 -14.53 -28.63
C GLY A 190 -0.88 -15.19 -29.99
N MET A 191 -2.09 -15.73 -30.11
CA MET A 191 -2.47 -16.67 -31.20
C MET A 191 -2.40 -16.09 -32.63
N PHE A 192 -2.40 -14.76 -32.78
CA PHE A 192 -2.39 -14.09 -34.09
C PHE A 192 -0.99 -13.64 -34.54
N ALA A 193 0.01 -13.69 -33.66
CA ALA A 193 1.35 -13.22 -33.94
C ALA A 193 2.01 -14.00 -35.10
N GLY A 194 1.85 -15.33 -35.12
CA GLY A 194 2.39 -16.19 -36.17
C GLY A 194 1.90 -15.82 -37.58
N THR A 195 0.58 -15.60 -37.72
CA THR A 195 -0.03 -15.21 -39.00
C THR A 195 0.48 -13.85 -39.48
N LEU A 196 0.69 -12.90 -38.57
CA LEU A 196 1.23 -11.59 -38.90
C LEU A 196 2.71 -11.65 -39.32
N PHE A 197 3.54 -12.42 -38.60
CA PHE A 197 4.94 -12.64 -38.97
C PHE A 197 5.08 -13.35 -40.31
N ASP A 198 4.24 -14.34 -40.59
CA ASP A 198 4.18 -15.02 -41.89
C ASP A 198 3.77 -14.06 -43.02
N GLY A 199 2.82 -13.16 -42.74
CA GLY A 199 2.42 -12.09 -43.67
C GLY A 199 3.58 -11.15 -43.98
N ILE A 200 4.31 -10.70 -42.97
CA ILE A 200 5.51 -9.85 -43.13
C ILE A 200 6.60 -10.60 -43.91
N GLY A 201 6.81 -11.88 -43.63
CA GLY A 201 7.76 -12.73 -44.37
C GLY A 201 7.38 -12.87 -45.85
N SER A 202 6.08 -13.04 -46.13
CA SER A 202 5.55 -13.09 -47.50
C SER A 202 5.76 -11.77 -48.24
N PHE A 203 5.53 -10.64 -47.56
CA PHE A 203 5.83 -9.32 -48.09
C PHE A 203 7.32 -9.19 -48.45
N ILE A 204 8.24 -9.53 -47.54
CA ILE A 204 9.69 -9.49 -47.79
C ILE A 204 10.10 -10.36 -48.99
N ASN A 205 9.47 -11.52 -49.14
CA ASN A 205 9.76 -12.47 -50.21
C ASN A 205 9.20 -12.02 -51.56
N SER A 206 8.10 -11.26 -51.58
CA SER A 206 7.53 -10.67 -52.80
C SER A 206 8.41 -9.58 -53.42
N LEU A 207 9.27 -8.94 -52.62
CA LEU A 207 10.15 -7.86 -53.05
C LEU A 207 11.28 -8.36 -53.96
N GLY A 208 11.33 -7.79 -55.16
CA GLY A 208 12.26 -8.16 -56.22
C GLY A 208 13.65 -7.52 -56.10
N TRP A 209 14.48 -7.71 -57.14
CA TRP A 209 15.84 -7.17 -57.20
C TRP A 209 15.91 -5.63 -57.24
N GLY A 210 14.83 -4.96 -57.69
CA GLY A 210 14.72 -3.49 -57.70
C GLY A 210 14.49 -2.88 -56.31
N ASP A 211 13.93 -3.65 -55.37
CA ASP A 211 13.42 -3.16 -54.09
C ASP A 211 14.40 -3.38 -52.93
N LYS A 212 15.71 -3.45 -53.20
CA LYS A 212 16.74 -3.78 -52.19
C LYS A 212 16.63 -2.94 -50.91
N LYS A 213 16.29 -1.65 -51.03
CA LYS A 213 16.10 -0.75 -49.88
C LYS A 213 14.87 -1.14 -49.05
N LEU A 214 13.72 -1.34 -49.69
CA LEU A 214 12.49 -1.73 -49.02
C LEU A 214 12.60 -3.13 -48.42
N LYS A 215 13.31 -4.04 -49.08
CA LYS A 215 13.60 -5.38 -48.56
C LYS A 215 14.43 -5.31 -47.28
N LYS A 216 15.51 -4.52 -47.28
CA LYS A 216 16.32 -4.29 -46.07
C LYS A 216 15.48 -3.65 -44.96
N GLN A 217 14.72 -2.61 -45.27
CA GLN A 217 13.84 -1.95 -44.31
C GLN A 217 12.81 -2.94 -43.72
N SER A 218 12.19 -3.77 -44.55
CA SER A 218 11.20 -4.76 -44.12
C SER A 218 11.80 -5.84 -43.23
N THR A 219 13.03 -6.28 -43.50
CA THR A 219 13.76 -7.19 -42.61
C THR A 219 14.02 -6.55 -41.24
N GLU A 220 14.39 -5.28 -41.21
CA GLU A 220 14.61 -4.54 -39.95
C GLU A 220 13.29 -4.34 -39.17
N MET A 221 12.19 -4.03 -39.87
CA MET A 221 10.87 -3.89 -39.24
C MET A 221 10.33 -5.24 -38.74
N LEU A 222 10.61 -6.34 -39.42
CA LEU A 222 10.30 -7.69 -38.93
C LEU A 222 11.03 -7.96 -37.61
N LYS A 223 12.35 -7.74 -37.56
CA LYS A 223 13.14 -7.92 -36.33
C LYS A 223 12.62 -7.05 -35.18
N LEU A 224 12.39 -5.76 -35.44
CA LEU A 224 11.79 -4.84 -34.46
C LEU A 224 10.43 -5.34 -33.97
N THR A 225 9.56 -5.79 -34.87
CA THR A 225 8.23 -6.33 -34.51
C THR A 225 8.39 -7.56 -33.61
N THR A 226 9.30 -8.47 -33.94
CA THR A 226 9.59 -9.66 -33.14
C THR A 226 10.09 -9.31 -31.74
N THR A 227 11.04 -8.40 -31.65
CA THR A 227 11.58 -7.94 -30.36
C THR A 227 10.50 -7.25 -29.51
N VAL A 228 9.71 -6.35 -30.10
CA VAL A 228 8.62 -5.65 -29.39
C VAL A 228 7.54 -6.65 -28.95
N ALA A 229 7.22 -7.65 -29.77
CA ALA A 229 6.30 -8.72 -29.40
C ALA A 229 6.82 -9.54 -28.21
N GLN A 230 8.09 -9.93 -28.20
CA GLN A 230 8.67 -10.66 -27.07
C GLN A 230 8.70 -9.80 -25.80
N PHE A 231 9.06 -8.52 -25.91
CA PHE A 231 9.01 -7.57 -24.79
C PHE A 231 7.58 -7.46 -24.24
N THR A 232 6.59 -7.32 -25.12
CA THR A 232 5.18 -7.20 -24.73
C THR A 232 4.70 -8.47 -24.05
N HIS A 233 5.06 -9.65 -24.57
CA HIS A 233 4.71 -10.92 -23.93
C HIS A 233 5.27 -11.02 -22.51
N ASP A 234 6.55 -10.70 -22.33
CA ASP A 234 7.20 -10.72 -21.02
C ASP A 234 6.58 -9.66 -20.08
N LYS A 235 6.20 -8.49 -20.61
CA LYS A 235 5.49 -7.41 -19.90
C LYS A 235 4.12 -7.87 -19.40
N ASP A 236 3.31 -8.50 -20.25
CA ASP A 236 1.94 -8.91 -19.95
C ASP A 236 1.89 -9.94 -18.80
N LEU A 237 2.92 -10.79 -18.70
CA LEU A 237 3.10 -11.72 -17.57
C LEU A 237 3.30 -10.99 -16.23
N ILE A 238 3.87 -9.79 -16.25
CA ILE A 238 4.05 -8.94 -15.07
C ILE A 238 2.77 -8.12 -14.79
N GLU A 239 2.10 -7.62 -15.83
CA GLU A 239 0.88 -6.80 -15.71
C GLU A 239 -0.31 -7.58 -15.13
N THR A 240 -0.41 -8.90 -15.39
CA THR A 240 -1.44 -9.75 -14.77
C THR A 240 -1.38 -9.71 -13.23
N GLU A 241 -0.17 -9.68 -12.65
CA GLU A 241 0.02 -9.54 -11.20
C GLU A 241 -0.38 -8.14 -10.72
N TRP A 242 -0.12 -7.11 -11.53
CA TRP A 242 -0.50 -5.73 -11.20
C TRP A 242 -2.02 -5.54 -11.14
N GLU A 243 -2.77 -6.15 -12.05
CA GLU A 243 -4.24 -6.14 -12.01
C GLU A 243 -4.78 -6.79 -10.74
N SER A 244 -4.22 -7.94 -10.36
CA SER A 244 -4.53 -8.63 -9.10
C SER A 244 -4.22 -7.77 -7.86
N ILE A 245 -3.09 -7.06 -7.87
CA ILE A 245 -2.72 -6.12 -6.81
C ILE A 245 -3.75 -4.98 -6.70
N ASN A 246 -4.15 -4.38 -7.82
CA ASN A 246 -5.13 -3.29 -7.84
C ASN A 246 -6.47 -3.73 -7.26
N LYS A 247 -6.95 -4.90 -7.67
CA LYS A 247 -8.19 -5.48 -7.10
C LYS A 247 -8.09 -5.64 -5.59
N ASN A 248 -6.97 -6.16 -5.08
CA ASN A 248 -6.78 -6.35 -3.65
C ASN A 248 -6.65 -5.02 -2.88
N LEU A 249 -6.12 -3.96 -3.50
CA LEU A 249 -6.10 -2.61 -2.95
C LEU A 249 -7.51 -2.03 -2.82
N ASP A 250 -8.34 -2.21 -3.85
CA ASP A 250 -9.74 -1.77 -3.82
C ASP A 250 -10.53 -2.51 -2.74
N GLU A 251 -10.37 -3.83 -2.63
CA GLU A 251 -10.97 -4.64 -1.57
C GLU A 251 -10.49 -4.20 -0.17
N LEU A 252 -9.19 -3.93 0.00
CA LEU A 252 -8.65 -3.44 1.26
C LEU A 252 -9.29 -2.10 1.66
N LYS A 253 -9.47 -1.19 0.69
CA LYS A 253 -10.09 0.12 0.90
C LYS A 253 -11.54 -0.03 1.32
N GLU A 254 -12.31 -0.90 0.69
CA GLU A 254 -13.69 -1.17 1.09
C GLU A 254 -13.78 -1.70 2.53
N LEU A 255 -12.89 -2.63 2.90
CA LEU A 255 -12.83 -3.18 4.25
C LEU A 255 -12.40 -2.11 5.27
N GLN A 256 -11.46 -1.23 4.91
CA GLN A 256 -11.03 -0.13 5.75
C GLN A 256 -12.15 0.90 5.97
N VAL A 257 -12.93 1.24 4.94
CA VAL A 257 -14.12 2.10 5.08
C VAL A 257 -15.15 1.47 6.02
N LYS A 258 -15.44 0.17 5.87
CA LYS A 258 -16.35 -0.55 6.78
C LYS A 258 -15.84 -0.53 8.23
N ALA A 259 -14.54 -0.76 8.44
CA ALA A 259 -13.94 -0.69 9.77
C ALA A 259 -14.00 0.73 10.35
N MET A 260 -13.79 1.77 9.54
CA MET A 260 -13.95 3.16 9.95
C MET A 260 -15.39 3.44 10.37
N GLU A 261 -16.40 2.99 9.61
CA GLU A 261 -17.81 3.15 9.97
C GLU A 261 -18.15 2.46 11.29
N GLU A 262 -17.74 1.21 11.48
CA GLU A 262 -18.04 0.48 12.71
C GLU A 262 -17.33 1.10 13.93
N ASN A 263 -16.03 1.40 13.82
CA ASN A 263 -15.27 1.92 14.94
C ASN A 263 -15.58 3.40 15.22
N PHE A 264 -15.47 4.27 14.21
CA PHE A 264 -15.59 5.70 14.44
C PHE A 264 -17.04 6.11 14.60
N VAL A 265 -17.94 5.65 13.73
CA VAL A 265 -19.34 6.11 13.77
C VAL A 265 -20.13 5.33 14.81
N ARG A 266 -20.17 4.00 14.74
CA ARG A 266 -21.05 3.20 15.62
C ARG A 266 -20.54 3.08 17.05
N LEU A 267 -19.28 2.72 17.24
CA LEU A 267 -18.73 2.49 18.57
C LEU A 267 -18.35 3.80 19.28
N LEU A 268 -17.63 4.69 18.58
CA LEU A 268 -17.11 5.93 19.18
C LEU A 268 -18.02 7.15 19.03
N ASP A 269 -19.07 7.09 18.19
CA ASP A 269 -20.00 8.20 17.93
C ASP A 269 -19.30 9.45 17.37
N LEU A 270 -18.40 9.24 16.40
CA LEU A 270 -17.63 10.29 15.72
C LEU A 270 -18.14 10.52 14.29
N ASP A 271 -18.11 11.78 13.84
CA ASP A 271 -18.37 12.14 12.45
C ASP A 271 -17.12 11.95 11.58
N LEU A 272 -17.22 11.09 10.57
CA LEU A 272 -16.14 10.86 9.60
C LEU A 272 -15.76 12.12 8.81
N LYS A 273 -16.67 13.08 8.62
CA LYS A 273 -16.36 14.36 7.98
C LYS A 273 -15.47 15.22 8.87
N GLU A 274 -15.75 15.25 10.17
CA GLU A 274 -14.91 15.93 11.15
C GLU A 274 -13.53 15.26 11.25
N PHE A 275 -13.50 13.93 11.32
CA PHE A 275 -12.25 13.17 11.28
C PHE A 275 -11.41 13.53 10.04
N LYS A 276 -12.03 13.54 8.86
CA LYS A 276 -11.33 13.92 7.63
C LYS A 276 -10.79 15.34 7.67
N ARG A 277 -11.54 16.29 8.23
CA ARG A 277 -11.12 17.68 8.37
C ARG A 277 -9.96 17.85 9.35
N ASN A 278 -10.08 17.27 10.54
CA ASN A 278 -9.17 17.52 11.66
C ASN A 278 -7.95 16.59 11.68
N PHE A 279 -7.99 15.47 10.95
CA PHE A 279 -6.87 14.53 10.85
C PHE A 279 -6.40 14.32 9.41
N THR A 280 -7.26 13.81 8.53
CA THR A 280 -6.82 13.33 7.22
C THR A 280 -6.32 14.46 6.32
N ASN A 281 -7.03 15.59 6.31
CA ASN A 281 -6.72 16.75 5.48
C ASN A 281 -5.98 17.85 6.26
N GLU A 282 -5.80 17.68 7.57
CA GLU A 282 -5.03 18.62 8.39
C GLU A 282 -3.54 18.48 8.07
N THR A 283 -2.89 19.61 7.83
CA THR A 283 -1.46 19.70 7.48
C THR A 283 -0.58 19.89 8.71
N ASP A 284 -1.09 20.52 9.76
CA ASP A 284 -0.36 20.77 11.01
C ASP A 284 -0.24 19.49 11.85
N ALA A 285 0.98 18.98 11.98
CA ALA A 285 1.25 17.75 12.74
C ALA A 285 0.81 17.84 14.21
N LYS A 286 0.95 19.00 14.88
CA LYS A 286 0.57 19.14 16.29
C LYS A 286 -0.94 19.04 16.46
N LYS A 287 -1.72 19.67 15.57
CA LYS A 287 -3.18 19.57 15.58
C LYS A 287 -3.64 18.13 15.34
N ARG A 288 -2.99 17.42 14.43
CA ARG A 288 -3.25 15.99 14.19
C ARG A 288 -2.96 15.16 15.43
N THR A 289 -1.80 15.34 16.05
CA THR A 289 -1.43 14.62 17.28
C THR A 289 -2.47 14.84 18.36
N GLN A 290 -2.87 16.09 18.61
CA GLN A 290 -3.88 16.39 19.62
C GLN A 290 -5.22 15.71 19.32
N TYR A 291 -5.70 15.81 18.08
CA TYR A 291 -6.98 15.21 17.69
C TYR A 291 -6.98 13.68 17.83
N ILE A 292 -5.87 13.03 17.47
CA ILE A 292 -5.68 11.58 17.62
C ILE A 292 -5.59 11.15 19.08
N LEU A 293 -4.93 11.95 19.93
CA LEU A 293 -4.96 11.74 21.39
C LEU A 293 -6.36 11.87 21.97
N ASP A 294 -7.16 12.81 21.48
CA ASP A 294 -8.55 12.99 21.92
C ASP A 294 -9.40 11.78 21.51
N ILE A 295 -9.26 11.28 20.28
CA ILE A 295 -9.91 10.04 19.83
C ILE A 295 -9.48 8.84 20.68
N SER A 296 -8.20 8.72 21.00
CA SER A 296 -7.70 7.65 21.88
C SER A 296 -8.43 7.67 23.23
N LYS A 297 -8.54 8.85 23.86
CA LYS A 297 -9.26 9.00 25.14
C LYS A 297 -10.74 8.67 25.01
N ILE A 298 -11.37 9.00 23.89
CA ILE A 298 -12.78 8.62 23.63
C ILE A 298 -12.91 7.09 23.58
N ALA A 299 -11.98 6.41 22.90
CA ALA A 299 -11.93 4.95 22.83
C ALA A 299 -11.75 4.30 24.20
N GLU A 300 -10.81 4.78 25.01
CA GLU A 300 -10.60 4.29 26.38
C GLU A 300 -11.85 4.48 27.26
N ASN A 301 -12.49 5.65 27.17
CA ASN A 301 -13.70 5.94 27.92
C ASN A 301 -14.88 5.06 27.49
N LYS A 302 -14.94 4.68 26.21
CA LYS A 302 -15.98 3.78 25.71
C LYS A 302 -15.87 2.39 26.32
N ILE A 303 -14.66 1.86 26.48
CA ILE A 303 -14.40 0.59 27.18
C ILE A 303 -14.96 0.62 28.61
N VAL A 304 -14.70 1.68 29.37
CA VAL A 304 -15.21 1.82 30.74
C VAL A 304 -16.73 1.87 30.77
N LYS A 305 -17.33 2.66 29.87
CA LYS A 305 -18.79 2.78 29.77
C LYS A 305 -19.44 1.46 29.42
N GLU A 306 -18.86 0.68 28.50
CA GLU A 306 -19.43 -0.60 28.09
C GLU A 306 -19.29 -1.66 29.19
N LYS A 307 -18.14 -1.72 29.89
CA LYS A 307 -18.00 -2.60 31.08
C LYS A 307 -19.05 -2.29 32.15
N ALA A 308 -19.35 -1.01 32.39
CA ALA A 308 -20.36 -0.62 33.37
C ALA A 308 -21.79 -0.99 32.95
N LYS A 309 -22.08 -0.95 31.63
CA LYS A 309 -23.41 -1.24 31.07
C LYS A 309 -23.65 -2.75 30.86
N ASN A 310 -22.62 -3.49 30.44
CA ASN A 310 -22.68 -4.89 30.05
C ASN A 310 -21.50 -5.68 30.67
N PRO A 311 -21.49 -5.88 32.00
CA PRO A 311 -20.32 -6.36 32.73
C PRO A 311 -19.84 -7.76 32.30
N GLU A 312 -20.71 -8.59 31.74
CA GLU A 312 -20.41 -9.96 31.33
C GLU A 312 -19.89 -10.05 29.88
N ASN A 313 -20.45 -9.28 28.94
CA ASN A 313 -20.20 -9.46 27.51
C ASN A 313 -19.58 -8.25 26.79
N TRP A 314 -19.13 -7.22 27.53
CA TRP A 314 -18.57 -5.99 26.95
C TRP A 314 -17.33 -6.19 26.07
N LYS A 315 -16.62 -7.32 26.16
CA LYS A 315 -15.32 -7.53 25.48
C LYS A 315 -15.45 -7.87 23.99
N GLN A 316 -16.49 -8.62 23.62
CA GLN A 316 -16.57 -9.33 22.34
C GLN A 316 -16.49 -8.36 21.16
N ASP A 317 -17.33 -7.33 21.13
CA ASP A 317 -17.40 -6.40 20.00
C ASP A 317 -16.05 -5.67 19.79
N TYR A 318 -15.38 -5.24 20.86
CA TYR A 318 -14.06 -4.62 20.75
C TYR A 318 -12.98 -5.61 20.33
N HIS A 319 -13.04 -6.85 20.81
CA HIS A 319 -12.12 -7.90 20.37
C HIS A 319 -12.22 -8.14 18.87
N ASP A 320 -13.45 -8.29 18.36
CA ASP A 320 -13.69 -8.51 16.94
C ASP A 320 -13.20 -7.32 16.08
N GLN A 321 -13.41 -6.09 16.56
CA GLN A 321 -12.87 -4.90 15.88
C GLN A 321 -11.34 -4.83 15.92
N MET A 322 -10.72 -5.17 17.05
CA MET A 322 -9.26 -5.23 17.17
C MET A 322 -8.68 -6.23 16.17
N VAL A 323 -9.25 -7.43 16.09
CA VAL A 323 -8.83 -8.46 15.13
C VAL A 323 -9.03 -7.98 13.68
N ALA A 324 -10.15 -7.32 13.38
CA ALA A 324 -10.40 -6.77 12.05
C ALA A 324 -9.35 -5.74 11.62
N VAL A 325 -8.97 -4.80 12.51
CA VAL A 325 -7.93 -3.81 12.24
C VAL A 325 -6.55 -4.45 12.07
N GLN A 326 -6.21 -5.42 12.91
CA GLN A 326 -4.93 -6.15 12.77
C GLN A 326 -4.84 -6.85 11.41
N ASN A 327 -5.92 -7.54 11.01
CA ASN A 327 -6.00 -8.19 9.71
C ASN A 327 -5.89 -7.20 8.54
N LEU A 328 -6.49 -6.02 8.66
CA LEU A 328 -6.35 -4.94 7.67
C LEU A 328 -4.89 -4.52 7.52
N LYS A 329 -4.19 -4.31 8.64
CA LYS A 329 -2.78 -3.87 8.62
C LYS A 329 -1.84 -4.94 8.08
N ILE A 330 -2.07 -6.21 8.40
CA ILE A 330 -1.36 -7.35 7.79
C ILE A 330 -1.57 -7.35 6.27
N ARG A 331 -2.84 -7.28 5.81
CA ARG A 331 -3.16 -7.25 4.38
C ARG A 331 -2.50 -6.09 3.65
N PHE A 332 -2.49 -4.90 4.26
CA PHE A 332 -1.78 -3.73 3.72
C PHE A 332 -0.27 -3.99 3.58
N GLY A 333 0.36 -4.56 4.62
CA GLY A 333 1.76 -5.00 4.56
C GLY A 333 2.03 -6.03 3.45
N THR A 334 1.14 -7.02 3.29
CA THR A 334 1.26 -8.02 2.21
C THR A 334 1.12 -7.40 0.82
N ILE A 335 0.18 -6.48 0.63
CA ILE A 335 -0.02 -5.81 -0.67
C ILE A 335 1.18 -4.92 -1.00
N THR A 336 1.66 -4.14 -0.04
CA THR A 336 2.84 -3.29 -0.25
C THR A 336 4.10 -4.12 -0.55
N PHE A 337 4.24 -5.30 0.06
CA PHE A 337 5.28 -6.26 -0.29
C PHE A 337 5.15 -6.78 -1.73
N ARG A 338 3.94 -7.20 -2.14
CA ARG A 338 3.67 -7.65 -3.52
C ARG A 338 3.94 -6.58 -4.56
N ILE A 339 3.61 -5.31 -4.27
CA ILE A 339 3.96 -4.18 -5.13
C ILE A 339 5.48 -4.10 -5.31
N LEU A 340 6.24 -4.16 -4.22
CA LEU A 340 7.69 -4.12 -4.27
C LEU A 340 8.28 -5.29 -5.09
N GLU A 341 7.76 -6.50 -4.92
CA GLU A 341 8.15 -7.65 -5.73
C GLU A 341 7.82 -7.47 -7.21
N ASN A 342 6.65 -6.89 -7.51
CA ASN A 342 6.26 -6.64 -8.90
C ASN A 342 7.15 -5.58 -9.56
N LEU A 343 7.55 -4.53 -8.83
CA LEU A 343 8.53 -3.55 -9.31
C LEU A 343 9.89 -4.20 -9.61
N LYS A 344 10.33 -5.20 -8.83
CA LYS A 344 11.53 -5.98 -9.11
C LYS A 344 11.41 -6.83 -10.38
N LYS A 345 10.22 -7.35 -10.70
CA LYS A 345 10.00 -8.07 -11.96
C LYS A 345 10.20 -7.15 -13.17
N TYR A 346 9.74 -5.89 -13.09
CA TYR A 346 10.02 -4.89 -14.12
C TYR A 346 11.51 -4.57 -14.25
N GLU A 347 12.28 -4.58 -13.16
CA GLU A 347 13.74 -4.44 -13.22
C GLU A 347 14.38 -5.60 -14.00
N GLY A 348 13.92 -6.84 -13.77
CA GLY A 348 14.33 -8.01 -14.55
C GLY A 348 13.97 -7.91 -16.04
N LEU A 349 12.77 -7.40 -16.36
CA LEU A 349 12.37 -7.12 -17.74
C LEU A 349 13.31 -6.10 -18.40
N ILE A 350 13.59 -4.99 -17.72
CA ILE A 350 14.45 -3.93 -18.23
C ILE A 350 15.88 -4.44 -18.46
N GLU A 351 16.41 -5.23 -17.53
CA GLU A 351 17.74 -5.81 -17.63
C GLU A 351 17.87 -6.73 -18.85
N LYS A 352 16.84 -7.54 -19.14
CA LYS A 352 16.80 -8.43 -20.31
C LYS A 352 16.92 -7.69 -21.65
N TYR A 353 16.35 -6.48 -21.75
CA TYR A 353 16.27 -5.72 -23.01
C TYR A 353 17.20 -4.49 -23.08
N LYS A 354 18.04 -4.25 -22.07
CA LYS A 354 18.88 -3.05 -21.99
C LYS A 354 19.87 -2.89 -23.16
N ASP A 355 20.32 -4.01 -23.71
CA ASP A 355 21.29 -4.07 -24.79
C ASP A 355 20.66 -4.41 -26.16
N ASP A 356 19.32 -4.50 -26.22
CA ASP A 356 18.62 -4.73 -27.48
C ASP A 356 18.82 -3.54 -28.44
N GLU A 357 19.21 -3.85 -29.68
CA GLU A 357 19.56 -2.86 -30.70
C GLU A 357 18.44 -1.85 -30.96
N TYR A 358 17.18 -2.30 -30.87
CA TYR A 358 16.01 -1.48 -31.15
C TYR A 358 15.44 -0.81 -29.90
N LEU A 359 15.36 -1.54 -28.78
CA LEU A 359 14.67 -1.06 -27.59
C LEU A 359 15.55 -0.20 -26.67
N LYS A 360 16.88 -0.35 -26.73
CA LYS A 360 17.85 0.26 -25.79
C LYS A 360 17.56 1.72 -25.40
N PRO A 361 17.29 2.67 -26.32
CA PRO A 361 17.02 4.06 -25.93
C PRO A 361 15.75 4.22 -25.08
N LYS A 362 14.70 3.46 -25.39
CA LYS A 362 13.43 3.50 -24.66
C LYS A 362 13.53 2.73 -23.34
N ILE A 363 14.28 1.62 -23.30
CA ILE A 363 14.55 0.86 -22.07
C ILE A 363 15.33 1.70 -21.06
N ALA A 364 16.32 2.48 -21.51
CA ALA A 364 17.04 3.41 -20.62
C ALA A 364 16.10 4.44 -19.95
N LYS A 365 15.17 5.02 -20.74
CA LYS A 365 14.14 5.92 -20.20
C LYS A 365 13.21 5.20 -19.23
N LEU A 366 12.78 3.98 -19.56
CA LEU A 366 11.93 3.15 -18.71
C LEU A 366 12.61 2.85 -17.37
N LYS A 367 13.92 2.55 -17.37
CA LYS A 367 14.72 2.34 -16.15
C LYS A 367 14.67 3.55 -15.23
N SER A 368 14.93 4.75 -15.76
CA SER A 368 14.89 5.98 -14.96
C SER A 368 13.51 6.22 -14.35
N LYS A 369 12.42 5.89 -15.06
CA LYS A 369 11.07 6.00 -14.52
C LYS A 369 10.76 4.95 -13.46
N LEU A 370 11.20 3.70 -13.65
CA LEU A 370 11.07 2.64 -12.65
C LEU A 370 11.81 3.01 -11.36
N ASP A 371 13.03 3.54 -11.47
CA ASP A 371 13.82 3.93 -10.30
C ASP A 371 13.15 5.03 -9.48
N LEU A 372 12.52 6.00 -10.15
CA LEU A 372 11.72 7.02 -9.46
C LEU A 372 10.52 6.42 -8.71
N VAL A 373 9.79 5.51 -9.35
CA VAL A 373 8.66 4.80 -8.71
C VAL A 373 9.14 3.98 -7.52
N ARG A 374 10.19 3.17 -7.69
CA ARG A 374 10.71 2.29 -6.65
C ARG A 374 11.25 3.09 -5.47
N ASN A 375 12.09 4.09 -5.71
CA ASN A 375 12.65 4.91 -4.64
C ASN A 375 11.56 5.68 -3.87
N SER A 376 10.55 6.19 -4.59
CA SER A 376 9.41 6.85 -3.94
C SER A 376 8.57 5.86 -3.15
N PHE A 377 8.42 4.62 -3.62
CA PHE A 377 7.68 3.57 -2.92
C PHE A 377 8.42 3.11 -1.65
N GLU A 378 9.69 2.76 -1.77
CA GLU A 378 10.54 2.30 -0.65
C GLU A 378 10.74 3.38 0.42
N SER A 379 10.77 4.66 0.04
CA SER A 379 10.85 5.76 1.01
C SER A 379 9.52 6.07 1.71
N THR A 380 8.39 5.63 1.16
CA THR A 380 7.05 5.88 1.72
C THR A 380 6.50 4.68 2.47
N PHE A 381 6.83 3.46 2.04
CA PHE A 381 6.27 2.23 2.59
C PHE A 381 7.38 1.28 3.04
N ASN A 382 7.22 0.77 4.26
CA ASN A 382 8.05 -0.29 4.81
C ASN A 382 7.20 -1.55 5.07
N PRO A 383 7.07 -2.46 4.09
CA PRO A 383 6.19 -3.63 4.19
C PRO A 383 6.47 -4.52 5.40
N GLN A 384 7.75 -4.70 5.74
CA GLN A 384 8.16 -5.54 6.85
C GLN A 384 7.74 -4.95 8.21
N GLU A 385 7.84 -3.63 8.34
CA GLU A 385 7.41 -2.92 9.54
C GLU A 385 5.89 -2.99 9.73
N TYR A 386 5.10 -2.89 8.67
CA TYR A 386 3.65 -3.07 8.77
C TYR A 386 3.26 -4.45 9.31
N ILE A 387 3.88 -5.52 8.80
CA ILE A 387 3.61 -6.89 9.25
C ILE A 387 4.08 -7.09 10.69
N LYS A 388 5.31 -6.66 11.01
CA LYS A 388 5.86 -6.76 12.37
C LYS A 388 5.00 -6.01 13.38
N ALA A 389 4.70 -4.74 13.10
CA ALA A 389 3.89 -3.89 13.97
C ALA A 389 2.48 -4.44 14.17
N SER A 390 1.93 -5.15 13.17
CA SER A 390 0.63 -5.82 13.31
C SER A 390 0.68 -7.00 14.29
N ASN A 391 1.75 -7.78 14.27
CA ASN A 391 1.92 -8.93 15.17
C ASN A 391 2.17 -8.48 16.63
N GLU A 392 2.80 -7.32 16.81
CA GLU A 392 3.12 -6.72 18.11
C GLU A 392 2.06 -5.68 18.56
N MET A 393 0.96 -5.57 17.82
CA MET A 393 -0.01 -4.47 17.95
C MET A 393 -0.78 -4.49 19.27
N TYR A 394 -1.05 -5.68 19.78
CA TYR A 394 -1.87 -5.90 20.97
C TYR A 394 -1.10 -6.64 22.04
N VAL A 395 -1.45 -6.28 23.26
CA VAL A 395 -1.02 -6.96 24.48
C VAL A 395 -1.79 -8.26 24.60
N VAL A 396 -1.06 -9.35 24.75
CA VAL A 396 -1.60 -10.66 25.09
C VAL A 396 -1.51 -10.81 26.61
N GLU A 397 -2.61 -11.23 27.26
CA GLU A 397 -2.66 -11.55 28.70
C GLU A 397 -1.88 -12.82 29.03
#